data_AF-A0A949ZPS7-F1
#
_entry.id   AF-A0A949ZPS7-F1
#
_cell.length_a   1.000
_cell.length_b   1.000
_cell.length_c   1.000
_cell.angle_alpha   90.00
_cell.angle_beta   90.00
_cell.angle_gamma   90.00
#
_symmetry.space_group_name_H-M   'P 1'
#
loop_
_entity.id
_entity.type
_entity.pdbx_description
1 polymer ?
#
loop_
_entity_poly.entity_id
_entity_poly.type
_entity_poly.pdbx_seq_one_letter_code
_entity_poly.pdbx_strand_id
1 'polypeptide(L)'
;MKSVLRALALLPILCGFLFSAQSASPAEQYGGQWFLERSSDPGSLHLSLRYHREDAFGNSSMSWGHDIPVAEVKGLTPAQLNSAGNVKFTIAREAGDFACEGYASNGEASGHYTFAPNAGFAGQLQAKHVGTPSPWEQFQMAMANVQMALVDELLAEHYEHFWPDELVRVANHGVTLEYVQQLKQAGYQFKDIGSLVRMRDHGVTPEYIAGLRNSGFTGLTAEDVVRARDHGVNGEYLRELKDNGFNGMSIQDVIRARDHGVSGEYLRQFKEAGLSGMPMEEVVRARDHGISAEYLRSLKTAGFGAMPLNDVMRAHDHGVSAEYLKGMQDAGFGSLSMSDLVSARDHGVTPEFLQAMAKAGYGSTSISEMIHAHDRGLSPSYLNEMKSLGIQGISLGDLGRLRDHGVSPEFIADVRNAGLQPNADELMRLRDHGVSAGFIREVRDAGLTRASVDDYVRLRDHGVSAGFIQRYKGASVDELIRLHERGAGDMM
;
A
#
# COMPACT_ATOMS: atom_id res chain seq x y z
N MET A 1 76.05 22.37 97.86
CA MET A 1 75.97 23.75 97.32
C MET A 1 75.60 23.66 95.85
N LYS A 2 74.45 24.25 95.48
CA LYS A 2 74.02 24.77 94.16
C LYS A 2 74.43 23.94 92.91
N SER A 3 73.53 23.15 92.30
CA SER A 3 72.50 23.54 91.30
C SER A 3 72.91 23.06 89.90
N VAL A 4 72.34 21.97 89.36
CA VAL A 4 72.17 21.79 87.89
C VAL A 4 70.92 20.93 87.63
N LEU A 5 70.09 21.40 86.70
CA LEU A 5 68.73 20.97 86.36
C LEU A 5 68.60 19.50 85.89
N ARG A 6 67.44 18.90 86.21
CA ARG A 6 66.87 17.71 85.58
C ARG A 6 66.19 18.07 84.26
N ALA A 7 66.43 17.30 83.20
CA ALA A 7 65.55 17.20 82.04
C ALA A 7 65.45 15.71 81.63
N LEU A 8 64.24 15.15 81.76
CA LEU A 8 63.90 13.79 81.33
C LEU A 8 63.78 13.76 79.80
N ALA A 9 64.37 12.74 79.18
CA ALA A 9 64.27 12.45 77.75
C ALA A 9 62.88 11.92 77.39
N LEU A 10 62.24 12.53 76.39
CA LEU A 10 61.03 12.05 75.71
C LEU A 10 61.39 11.86 74.23
N LEU A 11 61.36 10.62 73.76
CA LEU A 11 61.50 10.27 72.34
C LEU A 11 60.27 10.76 71.56
N PRO A 12 60.43 11.47 70.43
CA PRO A 12 59.32 11.77 69.53
C PRO A 12 59.05 10.58 68.58
N ILE A 13 57.79 10.15 68.57
CA ILE A 13 57.18 9.22 67.61
C ILE A 13 57.14 9.90 66.25
N LEU A 14 57.78 9.30 65.25
CA LEU A 14 57.76 9.75 63.86
C LEU A 14 56.47 9.24 63.18
N CYS A 15 55.47 10.10 63.01
CA CYS A 15 54.31 9.81 62.17
C CYS A 15 54.72 9.92 60.69
N GLY A 16 54.89 8.76 60.03
CA GLY A 16 55.03 8.69 58.57
C GLY A 16 53.67 8.89 57.90
N PHE A 17 53.51 10.01 57.19
CA PHE A 17 52.45 10.16 56.20
C PHE A 17 52.80 9.31 54.97
N LEU A 18 52.09 8.21 54.77
CA LEU A 18 52.10 7.48 53.51
C LEU A 18 51.35 8.31 52.46
N PHE A 19 52.09 8.87 51.51
CA PHE A 19 51.53 9.33 50.25
C PHE A 19 51.07 8.10 49.47
N SER A 20 49.77 7.83 49.42
CA SER A 20 49.20 6.92 48.44
C SER A 20 49.38 7.57 47.07
N ALA A 21 50.38 7.12 46.30
CA ALA A 21 50.44 7.39 44.88
C ALA A 21 49.18 6.79 44.26
N GLN A 22 48.21 7.63 43.87
CA GLN A 22 47.15 7.22 42.96
C GLN A 22 47.84 6.85 41.65
N SER A 23 47.94 5.55 41.38
CA SER A 23 48.23 5.04 40.06
C SER A 23 47.16 5.59 39.12
N ALA A 24 47.54 6.54 38.25
CA ALA A 24 46.71 6.91 37.13
C ALA A 24 46.36 5.62 36.37
N SER A 25 45.06 5.35 36.17
CA SER A 25 44.64 4.29 35.26
C SER A 25 45.33 4.52 33.91
N PRO A 26 45.88 3.47 33.27
CA PRO A 26 46.44 3.63 31.93
C PRO A 26 45.37 4.25 31.04
N ALA A 27 45.74 5.26 30.25
CA ALA A 27 44.84 5.88 29.29
C ALA A 27 44.19 4.77 28.45
N GLU A 28 42.86 4.82 28.31
CA GLU A 28 42.12 3.81 27.54
C GLU A 28 42.69 3.76 26.12
N GLN A 29 43.27 2.61 25.78
CA GLN A 29 43.95 2.40 24.50
C GLN A 29 42.95 1.80 23.53
N TYR A 30 42.46 2.61 22.59
CA TYR A 30 41.54 2.14 21.56
C TYR A 30 42.29 1.31 20.52
N GLY A 31 41.78 0.11 20.23
CA GLY A 31 42.37 -0.80 19.26
C GLY A 31 41.29 -1.71 18.67
N GLY A 32 41.59 -2.31 17.53
CA GLY A 32 40.60 -3.09 16.80
C GLY A 32 41.21 -3.88 15.66
N GLN A 33 40.38 -4.20 14.66
CA GLN A 33 40.79 -4.95 13.48
C GLN A 33 40.72 -4.06 12.24
N TRP A 34 41.60 -4.31 11.28
CA TRP A 34 41.53 -3.67 9.98
C TRP A 34 41.59 -4.71 8.87
N PHE A 35 41.00 -4.35 7.75
CA PHE A 35 41.09 -5.06 6.48
C PHE A 35 41.36 -4.04 5.38
N LEU A 36 42.25 -4.37 4.44
CA LEU A 36 42.68 -3.51 3.36
C LEU A 36 42.71 -4.31 2.07
N GLU A 37 42.07 -3.82 1.03
CA GLU A 37 42.06 -4.45 -0.29
C GLU A 37 42.21 -3.40 -1.38
N ARG A 38 42.44 -3.85 -2.62
CA ARG A 38 42.51 -2.93 -3.76
C ARG A 38 41.13 -2.34 -4.03
N SER A 39 41.08 -1.02 -4.22
CA SER A 39 39.90 -0.39 -4.80
C SER A 39 39.89 -0.61 -6.33
N SER A 40 38.73 -0.40 -6.95
CA SER A 40 38.60 -0.25 -8.39
C SER A 40 39.40 0.94 -8.94
N ASP A 41 39.65 1.97 -8.12
CA ASP A 41 40.53 3.08 -8.44
C ASP A 41 42.00 2.75 -8.09
N PRO A 42 42.93 2.72 -9.07
CA PRO A 42 44.34 2.43 -8.82
C PRO A 42 45.05 3.39 -7.86
N GLY A 43 44.53 4.60 -7.65
CA GLY A 43 45.04 5.57 -6.69
C GLY A 43 44.63 5.31 -5.23
N SER A 44 43.76 4.34 -5.00
CA SER A 44 43.03 4.16 -3.75
C SER A 44 43.07 2.70 -3.25
N LEU A 45 42.89 2.53 -1.95
CA LEU A 45 42.71 1.24 -1.28
C LEU A 45 41.39 1.25 -0.52
N HIS A 46 40.65 0.16 -0.57
CA HIS A 46 39.46 0.01 0.25
C HIS A 46 39.88 -0.39 1.67
N LEU A 47 39.65 0.47 2.64
CA LEU A 47 39.95 0.24 4.05
C LEU A 47 38.67 -0.06 4.82
N SER A 48 38.69 -1.12 5.61
CA SER A 48 37.71 -1.39 6.65
C SER A 48 38.38 -1.37 8.03
N LEU A 49 37.88 -0.55 8.95
CA LEU A 49 38.27 -0.51 10.35
C LEU A 49 37.12 -1.00 11.23
N ARG A 50 37.39 -1.96 12.10
CA ARG A 50 36.43 -2.52 13.06
C ARG A 50 36.87 -2.25 14.48
N TYR A 51 35.92 -1.86 15.31
CA TYR A 51 36.10 -1.69 16.74
C TYR A 51 35.05 -2.53 17.47
N HIS A 52 35.48 -3.28 18.48
CA HIS A 52 34.60 -4.11 19.30
C HIS A 52 34.85 -3.75 20.76
N ARG A 53 33.77 -3.52 21.51
CA ARG A 53 33.79 -3.19 22.92
C ARG A 53 32.77 -4.05 23.64
N GLU A 54 33.21 -4.70 24.71
CA GLU A 54 32.37 -5.43 25.64
C GLU A 54 32.50 -4.79 27.02
N ASP A 55 31.41 -4.28 27.56
CA ASP A 55 31.36 -3.68 28.90
C ASP A 55 30.13 -4.15 29.69
N ALA A 56 29.97 -3.62 30.91
CA ALA A 56 28.86 -3.99 31.80
C ALA A 56 27.45 -3.68 31.24
N PHE A 57 27.36 -2.89 30.18
CA PHE A 57 26.12 -2.47 29.54
C PHE A 57 25.88 -3.18 28.20
N GLY A 58 26.80 -4.03 27.75
CA GLY A 58 26.62 -4.93 26.63
C GLY A 58 27.81 -5.02 25.68
N ASN A 59 27.56 -5.62 24.52
CA ASN A 59 28.51 -5.76 23.43
C ASN A 59 28.16 -4.75 22.33
N SER A 60 29.11 -3.90 21.96
CA SER A 60 29.01 -2.97 20.84
C SER A 60 30.11 -3.24 19.81
N SER A 61 29.73 -3.29 18.54
CA SER A 61 30.66 -3.41 17.42
C SER A 61 30.38 -2.30 16.42
N MET A 62 31.44 -1.64 15.97
CA MET A 62 31.39 -0.60 14.96
C MET A 62 32.33 -0.95 13.81
N SER A 63 31.92 -0.64 12.59
CA SER A 63 32.72 -0.86 11.39
C SER A 63 32.61 0.34 10.48
N TRP A 64 33.75 0.86 10.04
CA TRP A 64 33.86 1.93 9.06
C TRP A 64 34.56 1.38 7.84
N GLY A 65 34.05 1.68 6.65
CA GLY A 65 34.57 1.18 5.39
C GLY A 65 34.51 2.25 4.32
N HIS A 66 35.65 2.61 3.75
CA HIS A 66 35.75 3.56 2.65
C HIS A 66 37.05 3.44 1.90
N ASP A 67 37.04 3.92 0.66
CA ASP A 67 38.25 4.05 -0.13
C ASP A 67 39.10 5.21 0.40
N ILE A 68 40.40 4.94 0.55
CA ILE A 68 41.39 5.91 1.00
C ILE A 68 42.51 6.07 -0.04
N PRO A 69 43.05 7.28 -0.21
CA PRO A 69 44.26 7.47 -1.02
C PRO A 69 45.41 6.62 -0.49
N VAL A 70 46.17 5.99 -1.38
CA VAL A 70 47.39 5.23 -1.00
C VAL A 70 48.36 6.10 -0.18
N ALA A 71 48.34 7.41 -0.39
CA ALA A 71 49.16 8.37 0.35
C ALA A 71 48.87 8.41 1.86
N GLU A 72 47.67 8.04 2.32
CA GLU A 72 47.34 7.98 3.75
C GLU A 72 47.94 6.75 4.45
N VAL A 73 48.30 5.72 3.68
CA VAL A 73 48.91 4.49 4.16
C VAL A 73 50.44 4.63 4.14
N LYS A 74 51.03 4.92 5.30
CA LYS A 74 52.48 5.14 5.45
C LYS A 74 53.19 3.85 5.83
N GLY A 75 54.14 3.42 5.01
CA GLY A 75 54.97 2.25 5.31
C GLY A 75 54.49 0.92 4.72
N LEU A 76 53.43 0.94 3.91
CA LEU A 76 53.00 -0.22 3.10
C LEU A 76 53.22 0.06 1.62
N THR A 77 54.07 -0.74 0.97
CA THR A 77 54.28 -0.67 -0.47
C THR A 77 53.33 -1.60 -1.23
N PRO A 78 53.01 -1.31 -2.50
CA PRO A 78 52.24 -2.24 -3.33
C PRO A 78 52.88 -3.63 -3.42
N ALA A 79 54.21 -3.74 -3.43
CA ALA A 79 54.91 -5.02 -3.45
C ALA A 79 54.66 -5.83 -2.17
N GLN A 80 54.66 -5.17 -1.01
CA GLN A 80 54.34 -5.80 0.28
C GLN A 80 52.88 -6.24 0.35
N LEU A 81 51.93 -5.43 -0.15
CA LEU A 81 50.51 -5.82 -0.19
C LEU A 81 50.26 -7.06 -1.07
N ASN A 82 51.09 -7.27 -2.10
CA ASN A 82 50.96 -8.40 -3.01
C ASN A 82 51.67 -9.67 -2.55
N SER A 83 52.69 -9.52 -1.72
CA SER A 83 53.54 -10.64 -1.31
C SER A 83 53.03 -11.21 0.01
N ALA A 84 52.94 -12.54 0.08
CA ALA A 84 52.65 -13.26 1.32
C ALA A 84 53.66 -12.89 2.42
N GLY A 85 53.22 -12.17 3.47
CA GLY A 85 54.11 -11.79 4.57
C GLY A 85 53.50 -10.85 5.61
N ASN A 86 54.22 -10.69 6.72
CA ASN A 86 53.85 -9.75 7.78
C ASN A 86 54.08 -8.31 7.33
N VAL A 87 53.14 -7.43 7.66
CA VAL A 87 53.19 -5.99 7.35
C VAL A 87 53.00 -5.15 8.60
N LYS A 88 53.70 -4.01 8.64
CA LYS A 88 53.51 -2.95 9.63
C LYS A 88 53.46 -1.62 8.91
N PHE A 89 52.44 -0.83 9.19
CA PHE A 89 52.23 0.47 8.57
C PHE A 89 51.36 1.35 9.45
N THR A 90 51.25 2.63 9.09
CA THR A 90 50.38 3.58 9.77
C THR A 90 49.33 4.08 8.80
N ILE A 91 48.08 4.17 9.25
CA ILE A 91 47.05 4.94 8.56
C ILE A 91 47.01 6.30 9.23
N ALA A 92 47.44 7.33 8.51
CA ALA A 92 47.53 8.68 9.05
C ALA A 92 46.17 9.40 8.97
N ARG A 93 45.69 9.96 10.09
CA ARG A 93 44.51 10.85 10.12
C ARG A 93 44.82 12.09 10.94
N GLU A 94 44.11 13.18 10.66
CA GLU A 94 44.30 14.43 11.41
C GLU A 94 43.95 14.27 12.88
N ALA A 95 42.85 13.56 13.20
CA ALA A 95 42.42 13.30 14.58
C ALA A 95 43.32 12.30 15.33
N GLY A 96 44.14 11.52 14.64
CA GLY A 96 45.07 10.56 15.24
C GLY A 96 45.39 9.39 14.31
N ASP A 97 46.52 8.74 14.56
CA ASP A 97 47.05 7.70 13.68
C ASP A 97 46.61 6.31 14.13
N PHE A 98 46.44 5.40 13.17
CA PHE A 98 46.26 3.98 13.45
C PHE A 98 47.57 3.23 13.12
N ALA A 99 48.24 2.73 14.15
CA ALA A 99 49.39 1.85 13.99
C ALA A 99 48.90 0.43 13.71
N CYS A 100 49.18 -0.09 12.52
CA CYS A 100 48.64 -1.34 12.00
C CYS A 100 49.73 -2.42 11.93
N GLU A 101 49.42 -3.60 12.44
CA GLU A 101 50.22 -4.81 12.27
C GLU A 101 49.34 -5.96 11.77
N GLY A 102 49.83 -6.75 10.83
CA GLY A 102 49.05 -7.84 10.24
C GLY A 102 49.78 -8.62 9.16
N TYR A 103 49.00 -9.23 8.28
CA TYR A 103 49.49 -10.09 7.20
C TYR A 103 48.89 -9.64 5.87
N ALA A 104 49.72 -9.61 4.82
CA ALA A 104 49.33 -9.30 3.46
C ALA A 104 49.55 -10.49 2.53
N SER A 105 48.70 -10.63 1.52
CA SER A 105 48.83 -11.59 0.43
C SER A 105 47.89 -11.23 -0.70
N ASN A 106 48.31 -11.43 -1.96
CA ASN A 106 47.45 -11.35 -3.14
C ASN A 106 46.67 -10.02 -3.32
N GLY A 107 47.19 -8.91 -2.81
CA GLY A 107 46.54 -7.60 -2.95
C GLY A 107 45.58 -7.26 -1.80
N GLU A 108 45.49 -8.12 -0.79
CA GLU A 108 44.69 -7.94 0.42
C GLU A 108 45.59 -8.00 1.65
N ALA A 109 45.18 -7.34 2.72
CA ALA A 109 45.84 -7.41 4.02
C ALA A 109 44.83 -7.29 5.16
N SER A 110 45.14 -7.91 6.29
CA SER A 110 44.31 -7.80 7.50
C SER A 110 45.14 -7.89 8.76
N GLY A 111 44.62 -7.35 9.86
CA GLY A 111 45.32 -7.39 11.13
C GLY A 111 44.65 -6.56 12.22
N HIS A 112 45.47 -6.11 13.16
CA HIS A 112 45.06 -5.29 14.29
C HIS A 112 45.66 -3.90 14.24
N TYR A 113 44.90 -2.92 14.72
CA TYR A 113 45.40 -1.56 14.90
C TYR A 113 45.39 -1.15 16.36
N THR A 114 46.26 -0.20 16.68
CA THR A 114 46.24 0.60 17.90
C THR A 114 46.12 2.08 17.53
N PHE A 115 45.21 2.80 18.16
CA PHE A 115 44.99 4.21 17.93
C PHE A 115 45.93 5.08 18.78
N ALA A 116 46.52 6.10 18.15
CA ALA A 116 47.33 7.12 18.80
C ALA A 116 46.69 8.51 18.54
N PRO A 117 46.08 9.16 19.54
CA PRO A 117 45.39 10.44 19.35
C PRO A 117 46.37 11.58 19.04
N ASN A 118 45.97 12.49 18.15
CA ASN A 118 46.74 13.69 17.84
C ASN A 118 46.33 14.87 18.74
N ALA A 119 47.13 15.20 19.74
CA ALA A 119 46.84 16.32 20.65
C ALA A 119 46.74 17.69 19.93
N GLY A 120 47.45 17.86 18.81
CA GLY A 120 47.39 19.09 18.02
C GLY A 120 46.03 19.32 17.38
N PHE A 121 45.34 18.26 16.97
CA PHE A 121 43.99 18.34 16.40
C PHE A 121 42.95 18.77 17.46
N ALA A 122 42.97 18.15 18.64
CA ALA A 122 42.09 18.53 19.75
C ALA A 122 42.33 19.99 20.19
N GLY A 123 43.60 20.44 20.22
CA GLY A 123 43.95 21.82 20.52
C GLY A 123 43.42 22.82 19.47
N GLN A 124 43.40 22.45 18.20
CA GLN A 124 42.83 23.28 17.13
C GLN A 124 41.31 23.42 17.25
N LEU A 125 40.58 22.33 17.54
CA LEU A 125 39.13 22.40 17.78
C LEU A 125 38.79 23.34 18.94
N GLN A 126 39.55 23.23 20.04
CA GLN A 126 39.38 24.11 21.19
C GLN A 126 39.66 25.58 20.83
N ALA A 127 40.75 25.85 20.10
CA ALA A 127 41.11 27.20 19.66
C ALA A 127 40.08 27.81 18.71
N LYS A 128 39.33 26.99 17.98
CA LYS A 128 38.23 27.38 17.09
C LYS A 128 36.87 27.46 17.80
N HIS A 129 36.84 27.32 19.13
CA HIS A 129 35.63 27.32 19.96
C HIS A 129 34.63 26.19 19.67
N VAL A 130 35.09 25.11 19.02
CA VAL A 130 34.30 23.90 18.74
C VAL A 130 34.26 22.96 19.95
N GLY A 131 35.08 23.23 20.98
CA GLY A 131 35.20 22.41 22.19
C GLY A 131 36.38 21.44 22.12
N THR A 132 36.60 20.73 23.22
CA THR A 132 37.66 19.71 23.33
C THR A 132 37.02 18.33 23.23
N PRO A 133 37.39 17.49 22.24
CA PRO A 133 36.86 16.15 22.16
C PRO A 133 37.34 15.30 23.35
N SER A 134 36.46 14.45 23.86
CA SER A 134 36.85 13.32 24.70
C SER A 134 37.73 12.35 23.91
N PRO A 135 38.51 11.47 24.58
CA PRO A 135 39.30 10.44 23.90
C PRO A 135 38.45 9.56 22.97
N TRP A 136 37.20 9.28 23.37
CA TRP A 136 36.25 8.50 22.59
C TRP A 136 35.76 9.25 21.34
N GLU A 137 35.39 10.53 21.47
CA GLU A 137 35.00 11.35 20.32
C GLU A 137 36.16 11.52 19.34
N GLN A 138 37.38 11.78 19.84
CA GLN A 138 38.55 11.91 18.97
C GLN A 138 38.88 10.61 18.23
N PHE A 139 38.73 9.45 18.89
CA PHE A 139 38.83 8.16 18.24
C PHE A 139 37.78 8.00 17.14
N GLN A 140 36.50 8.29 17.42
CA GLN A 140 35.44 8.23 16.41
C GLN A 140 35.66 9.21 15.26
N MET A 141 36.17 10.41 15.52
CA MET A 141 36.55 11.37 14.47
C MET A 141 37.64 10.82 13.55
N ALA A 142 38.63 10.11 14.11
CA ALA A 142 39.67 9.47 13.30
C ALA A 142 39.09 8.31 12.47
N MET A 143 38.19 7.50 13.04
CA MET A 143 37.52 6.40 12.33
C MET A 143 36.65 6.93 11.18
N ALA A 144 35.92 8.04 11.41
CA ALA A 144 35.07 8.71 10.42
C ALA A 144 35.84 9.68 9.49
N ASN A 145 37.17 9.78 9.61
CA ASN A 145 38.02 10.68 8.83
C ASN A 145 37.57 12.17 8.86
N VAL A 146 37.24 12.68 10.04
CA VAL A 146 36.95 14.12 10.23
C VAL A 146 38.23 14.92 9.99
N GLN A 147 38.16 15.88 9.08
CA GLN A 147 39.25 16.77 8.72
C GLN A 147 38.97 18.20 9.20
N MET A 148 40.01 18.93 9.60
CA MET A 148 39.93 20.33 10.02
C MET A 148 39.38 21.23 8.91
N ALA A 149 39.60 20.87 7.65
CA ALA A 149 39.04 21.60 6.51
C ALA A 149 37.50 21.60 6.49
N LEU A 150 36.86 20.50 6.92
CA LEU A 150 35.39 20.48 7.10
C LEU A 150 34.97 21.43 8.22
N VAL A 151 35.69 21.44 9.34
CA VAL A 151 35.42 22.35 10.47
C VAL A 151 35.57 23.81 10.04
N ASP A 152 36.60 24.12 9.26
CA ASP A 152 36.84 25.45 8.72
C ASP A 152 35.72 25.91 7.79
N GLU A 153 35.23 25.03 6.91
CA GLU A 153 34.07 25.33 6.05
C GLU A 153 32.82 25.59 6.90
N LEU A 154 32.51 24.73 7.88
CA LEU A 154 31.33 24.89 8.74
C LEU A 154 31.36 26.22 9.51
N LEU A 155 32.53 26.63 10.02
CA LEU A 155 32.73 27.93 10.68
C LEU A 155 32.59 29.10 9.70
N ALA A 156 33.20 28.99 8.52
CA ALA A 156 33.15 30.02 7.49
C ALA A 156 31.71 30.26 6.98
N GLU A 157 30.91 29.20 6.95
CA GLU A 157 29.51 29.25 6.53
C GLU A 157 28.52 29.53 7.67
N HIS A 158 29.03 29.87 8.85
CA HIS A 158 28.23 30.25 10.02
C HIS A 158 27.23 29.17 10.46
N TYR A 159 27.60 27.89 10.33
CA TYR A 159 26.85 26.83 11.00
C TYR A 159 26.93 27.04 12.53
N GLU A 160 25.88 26.62 13.23
CA GLU A 160 25.78 26.69 14.68
C GLU A 160 25.72 25.27 15.28
N HIS A 161 26.02 25.16 16.57
CA HIS A 161 25.82 23.94 17.38
C HIS A 161 26.52 22.65 16.92
N PHE A 162 27.75 22.73 16.41
CA PHE A 162 28.52 21.54 16.01
C PHE A 162 29.68 21.19 16.97
N TRP A 163 29.34 20.77 18.18
CA TRP A 163 30.30 20.27 19.17
C TRP A 163 30.97 18.95 18.70
N PRO A 164 31.98 18.42 19.42
CA PRO A 164 32.73 17.26 18.97
C PRO A 164 31.86 16.03 18.65
N ASP A 165 30.82 15.76 19.44
CA ASP A 165 29.83 14.71 19.20
C ASP A 165 29.03 14.91 17.91
N GLU A 166 28.62 16.14 17.61
CA GLU A 166 27.91 16.47 16.37
C GLU A 166 28.82 16.37 15.14
N LEU A 167 30.11 16.71 15.24
CA LEU A 167 31.07 16.47 14.14
C LEU A 167 31.24 14.98 13.83
N VAL A 168 31.27 14.14 14.87
CA VAL A 168 31.28 12.67 14.71
C VAL A 168 30.01 12.22 14.00
N ARG A 169 28.84 12.72 14.43
CA ARG A 169 27.55 12.41 13.78
C ARG A 169 27.56 12.79 12.30
N VAL A 170 27.89 14.04 11.99
CA VAL A 170 27.94 14.57 10.62
C VAL A 170 28.80 13.70 9.71
N ALA A 171 30.01 13.35 10.15
CA ALA A 171 30.90 12.49 9.38
C ALA A 171 30.39 11.04 9.27
N ASN A 172 29.84 10.47 10.33
CA ASN A 172 29.25 9.12 10.30
C ASN A 172 28.07 9.00 9.33
N HIS A 173 27.28 10.07 9.19
CA HIS A 173 26.20 10.16 8.22
C HIS A 173 26.69 10.51 6.80
N GLY A 174 28.01 10.63 6.59
CA GLY A 174 28.63 10.80 5.28
C GLY A 174 28.56 12.24 4.75
N VAL A 175 28.42 13.23 5.62
CA VAL A 175 28.53 14.66 5.26
C VAL A 175 30.01 15.03 5.19
N THR A 176 30.52 15.18 3.98
CA THR A 176 31.92 15.54 3.69
C THR A 176 32.06 17.03 3.40
N LEU A 177 33.30 17.55 3.43
CA LEU A 177 33.61 18.91 2.98
C LEU A 177 33.07 19.17 1.56
N GLU A 178 33.33 18.23 0.65
CA GLU A 178 32.85 18.30 -0.74
C GLU A 178 31.32 18.38 -0.80
N TYR A 179 30.62 17.58 0.00
CA TYR A 179 29.16 17.59 0.05
C TYR A 179 28.61 18.96 0.51
N VAL A 180 29.19 19.55 1.57
CA VAL A 180 28.79 20.88 2.08
C VAL A 180 29.02 21.95 1.01
N GLN A 181 30.19 21.95 0.37
CA GLN A 181 30.53 22.90 -0.69
C GLN A 181 29.61 22.76 -1.91
N GLN A 182 29.28 21.53 -2.31
CA GLN A 182 28.40 21.28 -3.45
C GLN A 182 26.94 21.65 -3.14
N LEU A 183 26.44 21.40 -1.93
CA LEU A 183 25.14 21.89 -1.50
C LEU A 183 25.06 23.41 -1.56
N LYS A 184 26.08 24.09 -1.04
CA LYS A 184 26.20 25.56 -1.12
C LYS A 184 26.19 26.05 -2.57
N GLN A 185 26.98 25.44 -3.45
CA GLN A 185 26.99 25.76 -4.88
C GLN A 185 25.64 25.52 -5.56
N ALA A 186 24.86 24.56 -5.06
CA ALA A 186 23.50 24.31 -5.50
C ALA A 186 22.46 25.25 -4.87
N GLY A 187 22.87 26.16 -3.98
CA GLY A 187 22.04 27.18 -3.35
C GLY A 187 21.50 26.80 -1.97
N TYR A 188 21.96 25.70 -1.38
CA TYR A 188 21.51 25.24 -0.06
C TYR A 188 22.58 25.50 1.00
N GLN A 189 22.27 26.44 1.89
CA GLN A 189 23.06 26.77 3.08
C GLN A 189 22.12 26.84 4.28
N PHE A 190 22.54 26.26 5.40
CA PHE A 190 21.73 26.18 6.62
C PHE A 190 22.45 26.86 7.78
N LYS A 191 21.70 27.19 8.83
CA LYS A 191 22.28 27.54 10.13
C LYS A 191 22.56 26.31 10.98
N ASP A 192 21.61 25.37 10.98
CA ASP A 192 21.69 24.16 11.77
C ASP A 192 22.43 23.06 11.01
N ILE A 193 23.47 22.50 11.62
CA ILE A 193 24.27 21.42 11.02
C ILE A 193 23.46 20.14 10.80
N GLY A 194 22.42 19.90 11.62
CA GLY A 194 21.51 18.77 11.49
C GLY A 194 20.75 18.75 10.16
N SER A 195 20.60 19.90 9.50
CA SER A 195 19.99 19.99 8.17
C SER A 195 20.83 19.30 7.09
N LEU A 196 22.17 19.35 7.20
CA LEU A 196 23.07 18.62 6.30
C LEU A 196 22.92 17.12 6.46
N VAL A 197 22.86 16.66 7.71
CA VAL A 197 22.65 15.24 8.06
C VAL A 197 21.31 14.77 7.52
N ARG A 198 20.23 15.53 7.75
CA ARG A 198 18.90 15.22 7.20
C ARG A 198 18.94 15.07 5.67
N MET A 199 19.49 16.05 4.95
CA MET A 199 19.58 15.97 3.49
C MET A 199 20.30 14.69 3.05
N ARG A 200 21.42 14.38 3.71
CA ARG A 200 22.25 13.22 3.38
C ARG A 200 21.54 11.88 3.69
N ASP A 201 20.88 11.77 4.83
CA ASP A 201 20.16 10.58 5.28
C ASP A 201 18.98 10.23 4.38
N HIS A 202 18.28 11.25 3.89
CA HIS A 202 17.21 11.09 2.90
C HIS A 202 17.76 10.85 1.49
N GLY A 203 19.08 10.69 1.33
CA GLY A 203 19.72 10.35 0.07
C GLY A 203 19.72 11.49 -0.95
N VAL A 204 19.65 12.74 -0.49
CA VAL A 204 19.78 13.92 -1.35
C VAL A 204 21.26 14.13 -1.69
N THR A 205 21.62 13.91 -2.94
CA THR A 205 22.97 14.14 -3.47
C THR A 205 23.03 15.40 -4.34
N PRO A 206 24.22 15.99 -4.54
CA PRO A 206 24.38 17.12 -5.46
C PRO A 206 23.96 16.79 -6.90
N GLU A 207 24.18 15.55 -7.36
CA GLU A 207 23.70 15.06 -8.66
C GLU A 207 22.18 15.01 -8.71
N TYR A 208 21.52 14.59 -7.63
CA TYR A 208 20.07 14.58 -7.53
C TYR A 208 19.50 16.00 -7.65
N ILE A 209 20.05 16.96 -6.90
CA ILE A 209 19.66 18.36 -6.95
C ILE A 209 19.89 18.93 -8.37
N ALA A 210 21.03 18.64 -8.98
CA ALA A 210 21.31 19.04 -10.36
C ALA A 210 20.28 18.44 -11.34
N GLY A 211 19.84 17.20 -11.12
CA GLY A 211 18.79 16.54 -11.89
C GLY A 211 17.43 17.24 -11.80
N LEU A 212 17.03 17.69 -10.61
CA LEU A 212 15.83 18.51 -10.42
C LEU A 212 15.94 19.83 -11.18
N ARG A 213 17.08 20.52 -11.02
CA ARG A 213 17.35 21.81 -11.67
C ARG A 213 17.34 21.70 -13.20
N ASN A 214 17.97 20.67 -13.75
CA ASN A 214 18.01 20.41 -15.19
C ASN A 214 16.62 20.06 -15.77
N SER A 215 15.72 19.56 -14.92
CA SER A 215 14.31 19.34 -15.25
C SER A 215 13.45 20.60 -15.10
N GLY A 216 14.04 21.75 -14.75
CA GLY A 216 13.37 23.04 -14.62
C GLY A 216 12.88 23.38 -13.21
N PHE A 217 13.09 22.49 -12.22
CA PHE A 217 12.73 22.76 -10.83
C PHE A 217 13.86 23.53 -10.14
N THR A 218 13.71 24.85 -10.11
CA THR A 218 14.66 25.79 -9.51
C THR A 218 14.05 26.45 -8.28
N GLY A 219 14.88 26.89 -7.34
CA GLY A 219 14.41 27.60 -6.14
C GLY A 219 13.57 26.75 -5.17
N LEU A 220 13.76 25.43 -5.19
CA LEU A 220 13.12 24.54 -4.23
C LEU A 220 13.68 24.75 -2.83
N THR A 221 12.83 24.61 -1.81
CA THR A 221 13.30 24.53 -0.42
C THR A 221 14.01 23.20 -0.16
N ALA A 222 14.83 23.11 0.89
CA ALA A 222 15.45 21.84 1.26
C ALA A 222 14.38 20.78 1.59
N GLU A 223 13.28 21.20 2.22
CA GLU A 223 12.12 20.37 2.51
C GLU A 223 11.46 19.84 1.23
N ASP A 224 11.31 20.66 0.19
CA ASP A 224 10.79 20.21 -1.11
C ASP A 224 11.70 19.16 -1.76
N VAL A 225 13.02 19.35 -1.69
CA VAL A 225 13.99 18.40 -2.27
C VAL A 225 13.97 17.07 -1.52
N VAL A 226 13.99 17.10 -0.19
CA VAL A 226 13.89 15.89 0.65
C VAL A 226 12.58 15.17 0.37
N ARG A 227 11.45 15.89 0.38
CA ARG A 227 10.14 15.30 0.11
C ARG A 227 10.08 14.69 -1.29
N ALA A 228 10.55 15.40 -2.33
CA ALA A 228 10.60 14.85 -3.68
C ALA A 228 11.42 13.55 -3.73
N ARG A 229 12.55 13.51 -3.02
CA ARG A 229 13.42 12.34 -2.94
C ARG A 229 12.75 11.15 -2.26
N ASP A 230 12.14 11.39 -1.10
CA ASP A 230 11.45 10.37 -0.30
C ASP A 230 10.28 9.74 -1.06
N HIS A 231 9.56 10.56 -1.83
CA HIS A 231 8.44 10.12 -2.66
C HIS A 231 8.89 9.55 -4.02
N GLY A 232 10.19 9.38 -4.24
CA GLY A 232 10.73 8.70 -5.42
C GLY A 232 10.68 9.52 -6.71
N VAL A 233 10.58 10.84 -6.62
CA VAL A 233 10.71 11.74 -7.76
C VAL A 233 12.19 11.82 -8.14
N ASN A 234 12.54 11.41 -9.36
CA ASN A 234 13.91 11.45 -9.88
C ASN A 234 13.97 12.08 -11.29
N GLY A 235 15.18 12.34 -11.79
CA GLY A 235 15.37 13.00 -13.08
C GLY A 235 14.83 12.21 -14.28
N GLU A 236 14.74 10.88 -14.19
CA GLU A 236 14.12 10.04 -15.22
C GLU A 236 12.60 10.26 -15.23
N TYR A 237 11.94 10.15 -14.09
CA TYR A 237 10.51 10.38 -13.94
C TYR A 237 10.09 11.76 -14.43
N LEU A 238 10.85 12.81 -14.06
CA LEU A 238 10.60 14.17 -14.52
C LEU A 238 10.72 14.32 -16.05
N ARG A 239 11.69 13.62 -16.66
CA ARG A 239 11.82 13.57 -18.12
C ARG A 239 10.62 12.89 -18.76
N GLU A 240 10.16 11.77 -18.21
CA GLU A 240 8.99 11.07 -18.72
C GLU A 240 7.72 11.92 -18.65
N LEU A 241 7.50 12.68 -17.57
CA LEU A 241 6.39 13.62 -17.47
C LEU A 241 6.44 14.65 -18.61
N LYS A 242 7.62 15.24 -18.83
CA LYS A 242 7.87 16.21 -19.90
C LYS A 242 7.63 15.63 -21.29
N ASP A 243 8.12 14.42 -21.57
CA ASP A 243 7.95 13.73 -22.85
C ASP A 243 6.46 13.40 -23.13
N ASN A 244 5.68 13.21 -22.07
CA ASN A 244 4.23 13.03 -22.13
C ASN A 244 3.44 14.35 -22.20
N GLY A 245 4.12 15.50 -22.22
CA GLY A 245 3.52 16.82 -22.38
C GLY A 245 3.20 17.55 -21.08
N PHE A 246 3.50 16.97 -19.92
CA PHE A 246 3.29 17.60 -18.62
C PHE A 246 4.47 18.51 -18.27
N ASN A 247 4.43 19.72 -18.82
CA ASN A 247 5.44 20.75 -18.62
C ASN A 247 4.98 21.76 -17.56
N GLY A 248 5.91 22.32 -16.79
CA GLY A 248 5.63 23.44 -15.88
C GLY A 248 4.77 23.08 -14.66
N MET A 249 4.72 21.80 -14.28
CA MET A 249 4.08 21.38 -13.03
C MET A 249 4.81 21.93 -11.81
N SER A 250 4.08 22.19 -10.72
CA SER A 250 4.71 22.41 -9.43
C SER A 250 5.35 21.11 -8.91
N ILE A 251 6.37 21.21 -8.06
CA ILE A 251 6.98 20.01 -7.46
C ILE A 251 5.95 19.22 -6.62
N GLN A 252 4.99 19.91 -6.01
CA GLN A 252 3.92 19.29 -5.21
C GLN A 252 2.97 18.46 -6.08
N ASP A 253 2.64 18.95 -7.28
CA ASP A 253 1.81 18.19 -8.23
C ASP A 253 2.57 16.97 -8.78
N VAL A 254 3.88 17.08 -8.97
CA VAL A 254 4.73 15.94 -9.38
C VAL A 254 4.75 14.87 -8.29
N ILE A 255 4.96 15.27 -7.03
CA ILE A 255 4.94 14.37 -5.88
C ILE A 255 3.57 13.68 -5.78
N ARG A 256 2.47 14.45 -5.86
CA ARG A 256 1.11 13.89 -5.85
C ARG A 256 0.92 12.88 -6.98
N ALA A 257 1.29 13.21 -8.22
CA ALA A 257 1.17 12.27 -9.34
C ALA A 257 1.96 10.97 -9.08
N ARG A 258 3.16 11.09 -8.52
CA ARG A 258 4.02 9.95 -8.18
C ARG A 258 3.40 9.07 -7.09
N ASP A 259 2.87 9.68 -6.04
CA ASP A 259 2.24 9.01 -4.90
C ASP A 259 1.00 8.22 -5.30
N HIS A 260 0.22 8.75 -6.24
CA HIS A 260 -0.94 8.08 -6.83
C HIS A 260 -0.55 7.07 -7.93
N GLY A 261 0.74 6.81 -8.12
CA GLY A 261 1.24 5.77 -9.02
C GLY A 261 1.09 6.09 -10.50
N VAL A 262 1.07 7.38 -10.87
CA VAL A 262 1.13 7.83 -12.27
C VAL A 262 2.56 7.70 -12.77
N SER A 263 2.82 6.70 -13.62
CA SER A 263 4.13 6.47 -14.26
C SER A 263 4.20 7.10 -15.66
N GLY A 264 5.42 7.31 -16.19
CA GLY A 264 5.60 7.74 -17.57
C GLY A 264 5.02 6.75 -18.59
N GLU A 265 5.08 5.45 -18.29
CA GLU A 265 4.43 4.42 -19.10
C GLU A 265 2.91 4.57 -19.10
N TYR A 266 2.30 4.76 -17.94
CA TYR A 266 0.85 4.97 -17.81
C TYR A 266 0.39 6.15 -18.67
N LEU A 267 1.13 7.27 -18.61
CA LEU A 267 0.86 8.46 -19.43
C LEU A 267 0.99 8.20 -20.93
N ARG A 268 2.04 7.48 -21.37
CA ARG A 268 2.22 7.13 -22.79
C ARG A 268 1.06 6.30 -23.31
N GLN A 269 0.67 5.26 -22.56
CA GLN A 269 -0.42 4.39 -22.97
C GLN A 269 -1.78 5.12 -22.97
N PHE A 270 -2.01 6.03 -22.02
CA PHE A 270 -3.20 6.89 -22.00
C PHE A 270 -3.27 7.80 -23.24
N LYS A 271 -2.14 8.41 -23.61
CA LYS A 271 -2.01 9.21 -24.83
C LYS A 271 -2.30 8.38 -26.08
N GLU A 272 -1.77 7.15 -26.17
CA GLU A 272 -2.04 6.20 -27.27
C GLU A 272 -3.50 5.75 -27.35
N ALA A 273 -4.18 5.63 -26.21
CA ALA A 273 -5.62 5.36 -26.16
C ALA A 273 -6.46 6.55 -26.70
N GLY A 274 -5.85 7.71 -26.91
CA GLY A 274 -6.49 8.92 -27.43
C GLY A 274 -6.84 9.95 -26.36
N LEU A 275 -6.43 9.72 -25.10
CA LEU A 275 -6.61 10.67 -24.01
C LEU A 275 -5.35 11.52 -23.84
N SER A 276 -5.16 12.47 -24.77
CA SER A 276 -4.05 13.43 -24.73
C SER A 276 -4.48 14.78 -24.17
N GLY A 277 -3.58 15.47 -23.47
CA GLY A 277 -3.80 16.86 -23.03
C GLY A 277 -4.75 17.02 -21.84
N MET A 278 -5.00 15.94 -21.10
CA MET A 278 -5.78 16.02 -19.86
C MET A 278 -4.97 16.71 -18.75
N PRO A 279 -5.63 17.51 -17.88
CA PRO A 279 -5.00 18.00 -16.66
C PRO A 279 -4.47 16.83 -15.83
N MET A 280 -3.33 17.01 -15.14
CA MET A 280 -2.73 15.95 -14.33
C MET A 280 -3.70 15.43 -13.25
N GLU A 281 -4.54 16.31 -12.70
CA GLU A 281 -5.54 15.91 -11.70
C GLU A 281 -6.55 14.88 -12.23
N GLU A 282 -6.97 14.99 -13.50
CA GLU A 282 -7.86 14.01 -14.13
C GLU A 282 -7.13 12.68 -14.40
N VAL A 283 -5.84 12.73 -14.72
CA VAL A 283 -5.00 11.52 -14.86
C VAL A 283 -4.87 10.80 -13.52
N VAL A 284 -4.58 11.55 -12.45
CA VAL A 284 -4.50 11.00 -11.08
C VAL A 284 -5.83 10.36 -10.70
N ARG A 285 -6.95 11.04 -10.95
CA ARG A 285 -8.28 10.49 -10.67
C ARG A 285 -8.55 9.21 -11.46
N ALA A 286 -8.27 9.19 -12.76
CA ALA A 286 -8.40 7.97 -13.57
C ALA A 286 -7.52 6.83 -13.03
N ARG A 287 -6.31 7.14 -12.56
CA ARG A 287 -5.41 6.16 -11.96
C ARG A 287 -5.95 5.59 -10.65
N ASP A 288 -6.52 6.44 -9.79
CA ASP A 288 -7.13 6.05 -8.51
C ASP A 288 -8.35 5.14 -8.71
N HIS A 289 -9.12 5.37 -9.76
CA HIS A 289 -10.24 4.50 -10.16
C HIS A 289 -9.80 3.24 -10.93
N GLY A 290 -8.49 3.00 -11.07
CA GLY A 290 -7.95 1.80 -11.71
C GLY A 290 -8.06 1.78 -13.23
N ILE A 291 -8.33 2.91 -13.88
CA ILE A 291 -8.51 2.96 -15.33
C ILE A 291 -7.20 2.63 -16.04
N SER A 292 -7.20 1.53 -16.78
CA SER A 292 -6.06 1.08 -17.58
C SER A 292 -6.19 1.55 -19.04
N ALA A 293 -5.06 1.68 -19.72
CA ALA A 293 -5.06 1.95 -21.16
C ALA A 293 -5.65 0.79 -21.97
N GLU A 294 -5.59 -0.44 -21.46
CA GLU A 294 -6.27 -1.59 -22.05
C GLU A 294 -7.79 -1.41 -22.03
N TYR A 295 -8.35 -1.02 -20.89
CA TYR A 295 -9.78 -0.76 -20.78
C TYR A 295 -10.23 0.36 -21.73
N LEU A 296 -9.48 1.46 -21.80
CA LEU A 296 -9.75 2.55 -22.75
C LEU A 296 -9.67 2.10 -24.23
N ARG A 297 -8.68 1.29 -24.59
CA ARG A 297 -8.56 0.71 -25.94
C ARG A 297 -9.70 -0.25 -26.25
N SER A 298 -10.18 -1.03 -25.28
CA SER A 298 -11.33 -1.92 -25.45
C SER A 298 -12.60 -1.11 -25.76
N LEU A 299 -12.85 -0.03 -25.01
CA LEU A 299 -13.97 0.89 -25.25
C LEU A 299 -13.89 1.51 -26.64
N LYS A 300 -12.72 2.02 -27.01
CA LYS A 300 -12.49 2.60 -28.35
C LYS A 300 -12.75 1.59 -29.47
N THR A 301 -12.26 0.36 -29.33
CA THR A 301 -12.45 -0.72 -30.30
C THR A 301 -13.93 -1.11 -30.44
N ALA A 302 -14.68 -1.09 -29.34
CA ALA A 302 -16.11 -1.35 -29.32
C ALA A 302 -16.98 -0.17 -29.79
N GLY A 303 -16.37 0.97 -30.14
CA GLY A 303 -17.07 2.17 -30.63
C GLY A 303 -17.45 3.19 -29.56
N PHE A 304 -17.02 3.00 -28.31
CA PHE A 304 -17.29 3.88 -27.17
C PHE A 304 -16.13 4.82 -26.83
N GLY A 305 -15.23 5.08 -27.78
CA GLY A 305 -14.03 5.91 -27.55
C GLY A 305 -14.28 7.39 -27.28
N ALA A 306 -15.51 7.88 -27.49
CA ALA A 306 -15.91 9.26 -27.21
C ALA A 306 -16.62 9.42 -25.84
N MET A 307 -16.64 8.38 -25.00
CA MET A 307 -17.27 8.41 -23.69
C MET A 307 -16.57 9.44 -22.78
N PRO A 308 -17.32 10.30 -22.06
CA PRO A 308 -16.73 11.20 -21.07
C PRO A 308 -15.96 10.43 -20.00
N LEU A 309 -14.81 10.96 -19.54
CA LEU A 309 -13.97 10.26 -18.56
C LEU A 309 -14.72 9.88 -17.28
N ASN A 310 -15.64 10.74 -16.80
CA ASN A 310 -16.51 10.43 -15.66
C ASN A 310 -17.33 9.13 -15.87
N ASP A 311 -17.89 8.96 -17.06
CA ASP A 311 -18.67 7.77 -17.40
C ASP A 311 -17.77 6.55 -17.58
N VAL A 312 -16.55 6.73 -18.10
CA VAL A 312 -15.54 5.67 -18.17
C VAL A 312 -15.19 5.15 -16.77
N MET A 313 -14.92 6.05 -15.82
CA MET A 313 -14.62 5.69 -14.43
C MET A 313 -15.80 4.99 -13.77
N ARG A 314 -16.99 5.57 -13.89
CA ARG A 314 -18.20 4.96 -13.33
C ARG A 314 -18.49 3.58 -13.93
N ALA A 315 -18.33 3.41 -15.24
CA ALA A 315 -18.48 2.11 -15.88
C ALA A 315 -17.46 1.10 -15.32
N HIS A 316 -16.20 1.48 -15.19
CA HIS A 316 -15.15 0.62 -14.65
C HIS A 316 -15.41 0.20 -13.20
N ASP A 317 -15.77 1.16 -12.34
CA ASP A 317 -16.05 0.93 -10.91
C ASP A 317 -17.18 -0.10 -10.70
N HIS A 318 -18.14 -0.14 -11.63
CA HIS A 318 -19.29 -1.05 -11.60
C HIS A 318 -19.11 -2.28 -12.52
N GLY A 319 -17.91 -2.53 -13.03
CA GLY A 319 -17.60 -3.71 -13.84
C GLY A 319 -18.36 -3.78 -15.17
N VAL A 320 -18.72 -2.63 -15.74
CA VAL A 320 -19.30 -2.48 -17.08
C VAL A 320 -18.16 -2.56 -18.11
N SER A 321 -18.08 -3.66 -18.85
CA SER A 321 -17.04 -3.85 -19.87
C SER A 321 -17.46 -3.33 -21.25
N ALA A 322 -16.50 -3.21 -22.18
CA ALA A 322 -16.78 -2.86 -23.57
C ALA A 322 -17.69 -3.91 -24.24
N GLU A 323 -17.50 -5.19 -23.92
CA GLU A 323 -18.33 -6.30 -24.39
C GLU A 323 -19.75 -6.20 -23.83
N TYR A 324 -19.90 -5.83 -22.56
CA TYR A 324 -21.21 -5.61 -21.95
C TYR A 324 -21.95 -4.47 -22.66
N LEU A 325 -21.31 -3.31 -22.86
CA LEU A 325 -21.89 -2.18 -23.58
C LEU A 325 -22.32 -2.56 -25.00
N LYS A 326 -21.47 -3.31 -25.72
CA LYS A 326 -21.76 -3.78 -27.06
C LYS A 326 -22.93 -4.76 -27.07
N GLY A 327 -22.97 -5.69 -26.13
CA GLY A 327 -24.07 -6.63 -25.96
C GLY A 327 -25.40 -5.93 -25.64
N MET A 328 -25.38 -4.90 -24.79
CA MET A 328 -26.57 -4.08 -24.50
C MET A 328 -27.07 -3.38 -25.77
N GLN A 329 -26.16 -2.83 -26.58
CA GLN A 329 -26.52 -2.23 -27.88
C GLN A 329 -27.16 -3.25 -28.82
N ASP A 330 -26.57 -4.44 -28.94
CA ASP A 330 -27.04 -5.51 -29.83
C ASP A 330 -28.38 -6.11 -29.33
N ALA A 331 -28.67 -6.03 -28.03
CA ALA A 331 -29.95 -6.39 -27.44
C ALA A 331 -31.03 -5.30 -27.59
N GLY A 332 -30.73 -4.17 -28.24
CA GLY A 332 -31.68 -3.08 -28.50
C GLY A 332 -31.66 -1.96 -27.44
N PHE A 333 -30.73 -2.00 -26.48
CA PHE A 333 -30.62 -1.04 -25.37
C PHE A 333 -29.46 -0.04 -25.55
N GLY A 334 -29.11 0.28 -26.80
CA GLY A 334 -27.97 1.14 -27.12
C GLY A 334 -28.15 2.63 -26.78
N SER A 335 -29.36 3.08 -26.48
CA SER A 335 -29.67 4.48 -26.14
C SER A 335 -29.81 4.74 -24.64
N LEU A 336 -29.47 3.75 -23.79
CA LEU A 336 -29.54 3.88 -22.35
C LEU A 336 -28.51 4.89 -21.81
N SER A 337 -28.86 5.55 -20.70
CA SER A 337 -27.89 6.36 -19.98
C SER A 337 -26.84 5.46 -19.29
N MET A 338 -25.68 6.02 -18.95
CA MET A 338 -24.68 5.27 -18.17
C MET A 338 -25.24 4.83 -16.81
N SER A 339 -26.13 5.62 -16.20
CA SER A 339 -26.82 5.22 -14.97
C SER A 339 -27.67 3.96 -15.13
N ASP A 340 -28.39 3.83 -16.25
CA ASP A 340 -29.23 2.67 -16.51
C ASP A 340 -28.40 1.41 -16.82
N LEU A 341 -27.30 1.58 -17.55
CA LEU A 341 -26.37 0.49 -17.87
C LEU A 341 -25.68 -0.05 -16.61
N VAL A 342 -25.23 0.85 -15.73
CA VAL A 342 -24.67 0.51 -14.42
C VAL A 342 -25.73 -0.17 -13.54
N SER A 343 -26.94 0.39 -13.46
CA SER A 343 -28.03 -0.22 -12.67
C SER A 343 -28.35 -1.64 -13.16
N ALA A 344 -28.47 -1.85 -14.47
CA ALA A 344 -28.67 -3.18 -15.04
C ALA A 344 -27.51 -4.14 -14.68
N ARG A 345 -26.26 -3.65 -14.75
CA ARG A 345 -25.08 -4.44 -14.44
C ARG A 345 -25.02 -4.84 -12.97
N ASP A 346 -25.29 -3.90 -12.07
CA ASP A 346 -25.31 -4.12 -10.62
C ASP A 346 -26.38 -5.14 -10.20
N HIS A 347 -27.51 -5.18 -10.92
CA HIS A 347 -28.58 -6.17 -10.73
C HIS A 347 -28.34 -7.50 -11.48
N GLY A 348 -27.18 -7.65 -12.14
CA GLY A 348 -26.80 -8.89 -12.83
C GLY A 348 -27.54 -9.15 -14.14
N VAL A 349 -28.26 -8.16 -14.69
CA VAL A 349 -28.90 -8.27 -16.00
C VAL A 349 -27.82 -8.38 -17.06
N THR A 350 -27.85 -9.44 -17.87
CA THR A 350 -26.87 -9.65 -18.96
C THR A 350 -27.46 -9.41 -20.35
N PRO A 351 -26.65 -9.08 -21.36
CA PRO A 351 -27.11 -9.04 -22.76
C PRO A 351 -27.80 -10.34 -23.20
N GLU A 352 -27.30 -11.49 -22.77
CA GLU A 352 -27.87 -12.81 -23.10
C GLU A 352 -29.27 -12.98 -22.50
N PHE A 353 -29.47 -12.53 -21.26
CA PHE A 353 -30.79 -12.48 -20.64
C PHE A 353 -31.74 -11.62 -21.48
N LEU A 354 -31.35 -10.39 -21.84
CA LEU A 354 -32.19 -9.47 -22.62
C LEU A 354 -32.53 -10.03 -24.02
N GLN A 355 -31.56 -10.64 -24.71
CA GLN A 355 -31.79 -11.31 -25.99
C GLN A 355 -32.76 -12.49 -25.87
N ALA A 356 -32.67 -13.27 -24.78
CA ALA A 356 -33.58 -14.36 -24.52
C ALA A 356 -35.00 -13.87 -24.19
N MET A 357 -35.12 -12.78 -23.42
CA MET A 357 -36.40 -12.10 -23.16
C MET A 357 -37.02 -11.56 -24.46
N ALA A 358 -36.21 -11.00 -25.36
CA ALA A 358 -36.67 -10.56 -26.68
C ALA A 358 -37.22 -11.72 -27.51
N LYS A 359 -36.53 -12.87 -27.53
CA LYS A 359 -37.01 -14.11 -28.18
C LYS A 359 -38.29 -14.66 -27.55
N ALA A 360 -38.49 -14.44 -26.26
CA ALA A 360 -39.72 -14.81 -25.54
C ALA A 360 -40.89 -13.85 -25.79
N GLY A 361 -40.67 -12.75 -26.54
CA GLY A 361 -41.71 -11.78 -26.91
C GLY A 361 -41.71 -10.50 -26.07
N TYR A 362 -40.72 -10.30 -25.19
CA TYR A 362 -40.64 -9.14 -24.29
C TYR A 362 -39.67 -8.06 -24.76
N GLY A 363 -39.25 -8.08 -26.03
CA GLY A 363 -38.17 -7.20 -26.55
C GLY A 363 -38.46 -5.70 -26.51
N SER A 364 -39.72 -5.29 -26.39
CA SER A 364 -40.12 -3.86 -26.26
C SER A 364 -40.20 -3.38 -24.81
N THR A 365 -39.81 -4.21 -23.83
CA THR A 365 -39.92 -3.90 -22.41
C THR A 365 -38.76 -3.00 -21.97
N SER A 366 -39.05 -2.03 -21.09
CA SER A 366 -38.04 -1.12 -20.56
C SER A 366 -36.96 -1.85 -19.75
N ILE A 367 -35.76 -1.26 -19.65
CA ILE A 367 -34.67 -1.86 -18.88
C ILE A 367 -35.01 -2.01 -17.39
N SER A 368 -35.73 -1.05 -16.80
CA SER A 368 -36.17 -1.12 -15.40
C SER A 368 -37.08 -2.31 -15.13
N GLU A 369 -38.01 -2.59 -16.05
CA GLU A 369 -38.89 -3.74 -15.96
C GLU A 369 -38.14 -5.06 -16.19
N MET A 370 -37.12 -5.07 -17.06
CA MET A 370 -36.22 -6.22 -17.22
C MET A 370 -35.39 -6.50 -15.96
N ILE A 371 -34.91 -5.45 -15.28
CA ILE A 371 -34.23 -5.57 -13.97
C ILE A 371 -35.18 -6.20 -12.95
N HIS A 372 -36.41 -5.67 -12.82
CA HIS A 372 -37.40 -6.23 -11.90
C HIS A 372 -37.78 -7.68 -12.21
N ALA A 373 -37.83 -8.05 -13.49
CA ALA A 373 -38.06 -9.43 -13.91
C ALA A 373 -36.88 -10.33 -13.53
N HIS A 374 -35.64 -9.87 -13.76
CA HIS A 374 -34.43 -10.59 -13.40
C HIS A 374 -34.31 -10.80 -11.89
N ASP A 375 -34.51 -9.76 -11.09
CA ASP A 375 -34.47 -9.80 -9.62
C ASP A 375 -35.47 -10.80 -9.02
N ARG A 376 -36.63 -10.96 -9.67
CA ARG A 376 -37.65 -11.95 -9.29
C ARG A 376 -37.34 -13.35 -9.78
N GLY A 377 -36.29 -13.54 -10.57
CA GLY A 377 -35.89 -14.84 -11.13
C GLY A 377 -36.75 -15.28 -12.31
N LEU A 378 -37.33 -14.35 -13.07
CA LEU A 378 -38.05 -14.65 -14.30
C LEU A 378 -37.07 -15.01 -15.42
N SER A 379 -36.65 -16.27 -15.46
CA SER A 379 -35.75 -16.77 -16.50
C SER A 379 -36.47 -17.09 -17.82
N PRO A 380 -35.77 -17.11 -18.96
CA PRO A 380 -36.33 -17.60 -20.22
C PRO A 380 -36.89 -19.02 -20.13
N SER A 381 -36.31 -19.90 -19.30
CA SER A 381 -36.86 -21.24 -19.06
C SER A 381 -38.20 -21.17 -18.33
N TYR A 382 -38.32 -20.36 -17.28
CA TYR A 382 -39.58 -20.12 -16.58
C TYR A 382 -40.66 -19.60 -17.54
N LEU A 383 -40.33 -18.62 -18.40
CA LEU A 383 -41.26 -18.10 -19.39
C LEU A 383 -41.74 -19.19 -20.38
N ASN A 384 -40.84 -20.04 -20.85
CA ASN A 384 -41.18 -21.14 -21.75
C ASN A 384 -42.06 -22.21 -21.09
N GLU A 385 -41.79 -22.54 -19.82
CA GLU A 385 -42.62 -23.46 -19.04
C GLU A 385 -44.03 -22.89 -18.84
N MET A 386 -44.14 -21.63 -18.43
CA MET A 386 -45.43 -20.93 -18.29
C MET A 386 -46.20 -20.93 -19.62
N LYS A 387 -45.53 -20.67 -20.74
CA LYS A 387 -46.11 -20.75 -22.09
C LYS A 387 -46.58 -22.16 -22.45
N SER A 388 -45.82 -23.19 -22.12
CA SER A 388 -46.21 -24.60 -22.35
C SER A 388 -47.45 -25.00 -21.53
N LEU A 389 -47.63 -24.35 -20.38
CA LEU A 389 -48.82 -24.40 -19.56
C LEU A 389 -49.86 -23.36 -20.01
N GLY A 390 -49.84 -22.89 -21.26
CA GLY A 390 -50.86 -21.99 -21.79
C GLY A 390 -50.97 -20.62 -21.09
N ILE A 391 -50.04 -20.27 -20.19
CA ILE A 391 -49.93 -18.93 -19.62
C ILE A 391 -49.08 -18.11 -20.59
N GLN A 392 -49.74 -17.39 -21.49
CA GLN A 392 -49.12 -16.63 -22.58
C GLN A 392 -49.78 -15.25 -22.73
N GLY A 393 -49.06 -14.29 -23.32
CA GLY A 393 -49.56 -12.92 -23.53
C GLY A 393 -49.72 -12.10 -22.24
N ILE A 394 -49.04 -12.53 -21.18
CA ILE A 394 -49.05 -11.91 -19.85
C ILE A 394 -47.83 -10.98 -19.69
N SER A 395 -47.96 -9.89 -18.93
CA SER A 395 -46.84 -8.96 -18.70
C SER A 395 -45.76 -9.56 -17.78
N LEU A 396 -44.53 -9.03 -17.80
CA LEU A 396 -43.48 -9.46 -16.88
C LEU A 396 -43.85 -9.17 -15.42
N GLY A 397 -44.44 -8.01 -15.15
CA GLY A 397 -44.99 -7.67 -13.84
C GLY A 397 -45.98 -8.73 -13.34
N ASP A 398 -46.92 -9.19 -14.18
CA ASP A 398 -47.91 -10.21 -13.78
C ASP A 398 -47.29 -11.60 -13.56
N LEU A 399 -46.32 -11.98 -14.39
CA LEU A 399 -45.53 -13.21 -14.16
C LEU A 399 -44.70 -13.12 -12.88
N GLY A 400 -44.19 -11.93 -12.59
CA GLY A 400 -43.53 -11.59 -11.32
C GLY A 400 -44.48 -11.78 -10.16
N ARG A 401 -45.72 -11.25 -10.24
CA ARG A 401 -46.75 -11.44 -9.21
C ARG A 401 -47.05 -12.92 -8.98
N LEU A 402 -47.29 -13.71 -10.03
CA LEU A 402 -47.49 -15.15 -9.90
C LEU A 402 -46.34 -15.81 -9.11
N ARG A 403 -45.11 -15.46 -9.45
CA ARG A 403 -43.91 -16.01 -8.80
C ARG A 403 -43.75 -15.54 -7.35
N ASP A 404 -44.01 -14.27 -7.07
CA ASP A 404 -43.98 -13.68 -5.73
C ASP A 404 -45.00 -14.37 -4.80
N HIS A 405 -46.16 -14.78 -5.33
CA HIS A 405 -47.17 -15.59 -4.66
C HIS A 405 -46.84 -17.10 -4.61
N GLY A 406 -45.67 -17.52 -5.11
CA GLY A 406 -45.22 -18.92 -5.08
C GLY A 406 -45.93 -19.84 -6.08
N VAL A 407 -46.57 -19.28 -7.10
CA VAL A 407 -47.18 -20.04 -8.20
C VAL A 407 -46.07 -20.53 -9.13
N SER A 408 -45.68 -21.80 -8.99
CA SER A 408 -44.69 -22.45 -9.86
C SER A 408 -45.32 -23.13 -11.08
N PRO A 409 -44.56 -23.38 -12.17
CA PRO A 409 -45.02 -24.19 -13.29
C PRO A 409 -45.51 -25.57 -12.87
N GLU A 410 -44.81 -26.21 -11.92
CA GLU A 410 -45.22 -27.48 -11.33
C GLU A 410 -46.59 -27.38 -10.63
N PHE A 411 -46.80 -26.34 -9.82
CA PHE A 411 -48.09 -26.12 -9.16
C PHE A 411 -49.23 -25.92 -10.15
N ILE A 412 -49.00 -25.17 -11.23
CA ILE A 412 -49.99 -24.98 -12.30
C ILE A 412 -50.32 -26.32 -12.97
N ALA A 413 -49.29 -27.12 -13.30
CA ALA A 413 -49.47 -28.44 -13.90
C ALA A 413 -50.26 -29.37 -12.98
N ASP A 414 -49.93 -29.40 -11.69
CA ASP A 414 -50.57 -30.22 -10.67
C ASP A 414 -52.04 -29.87 -10.47
N VAL A 415 -52.36 -28.58 -10.33
CA VAL A 415 -53.74 -28.10 -10.19
C VAL A 415 -54.57 -28.46 -11.43
N ARG A 416 -53.95 -28.42 -12.62
CA ARG A 416 -54.62 -28.80 -13.87
C ARG A 416 -54.81 -30.30 -14.02
N ASN A 417 -53.82 -31.09 -13.64
CA ASN A 417 -53.93 -32.55 -13.59
C ASN A 417 -54.97 -33.00 -12.55
N ALA A 418 -55.18 -32.22 -11.49
CA ALA A 418 -56.28 -32.41 -10.55
C ALA A 418 -57.66 -32.02 -11.10
N GLY A 419 -57.72 -31.47 -12.31
CA GLY A 419 -58.96 -31.24 -13.07
C GLY A 419 -59.50 -29.80 -13.03
N LEU A 420 -58.74 -28.83 -12.50
CA LEU A 420 -59.11 -27.41 -12.55
C LEU A 420 -58.44 -26.70 -13.74
N GLN A 421 -59.03 -25.60 -14.21
CA GLN A 421 -58.42 -24.74 -15.24
C GLN A 421 -58.45 -23.28 -14.78
N PRO A 422 -57.73 -22.95 -13.69
CA PRO A 422 -57.76 -21.62 -13.09
C PRO A 422 -57.06 -20.58 -13.97
N ASN A 423 -57.54 -19.33 -13.91
CA ASN A 423 -56.82 -18.16 -14.41
C ASN A 423 -55.69 -17.74 -13.44
N ALA A 424 -54.93 -16.69 -13.79
CA ALA A 424 -53.78 -16.24 -13.00
C ALA A 424 -54.16 -15.84 -11.55
N ASP A 425 -55.25 -15.09 -11.37
CA ASP A 425 -55.70 -14.65 -10.04
C ASP A 425 -56.19 -15.83 -9.20
N GLU A 426 -56.86 -16.79 -9.82
CA GLU A 426 -57.29 -18.03 -9.18
C GLU A 426 -56.11 -18.90 -8.76
N LEU A 427 -55.04 -18.96 -9.56
CA LEU A 427 -53.80 -19.65 -9.20
C LEU A 427 -53.13 -19.03 -7.98
N MET A 428 -53.05 -17.70 -7.92
CA MET A 428 -52.52 -16.99 -6.75
C MET A 428 -53.37 -17.29 -5.53
N ARG A 429 -54.70 -17.18 -5.64
CA ARG A 429 -55.62 -17.48 -4.51
C ARG A 429 -55.48 -18.92 -4.02
N LEU A 430 -55.45 -19.91 -4.91
CA LEU A 430 -55.23 -21.31 -4.50
C LEU A 430 -53.91 -21.46 -3.74
N ARG A 431 -52.85 -20.78 -4.19
CA ARG A 431 -51.52 -20.87 -3.58
C ARG A 431 -51.45 -20.16 -2.22
N ASP A 432 -51.98 -18.95 -2.14
CA ASP A 432 -52.03 -18.13 -0.92
C ASP A 432 -52.79 -18.83 0.21
N HIS A 433 -53.88 -19.53 -0.13
CA HIS A 433 -54.70 -20.29 0.82
C HIS A 433 -54.21 -21.74 1.01
N GLY A 434 -53.06 -22.11 0.44
CA GLY A 434 -52.46 -23.43 0.64
C GLY A 434 -53.28 -24.60 0.11
N VAL A 435 -54.08 -24.38 -0.93
CA VAL A 435 -54.87 -25.41 -1.62
C VAL A 435 -53.93 -26.24 -2.51
N SER A 436 -53.76 -27.52 -2.18
CA SER A 436 -52.89 -28.45 -2.95
C SER A 436 -53.66 -29.25 -3.99
N ALA A 437 -52.98 -29.73 -5.02
CA ALA A 437 -53.57 -30.65 -6.00
C ALA A 437 -54.00 -32.00 -5.38
N GLY A 438 -53.38 -32.41 -4.27
CA GLY A 438 -53.85 -33.54 -3.46
C GLY A 438 -55.24 -33.27 -2.88
N PHE A 439 -55.39 -32.13 -2.20
CA PHE A 439 -56.69 -31.71 -1.64
C PHE A 439 -57.76 -31.58 -2.71
N ILE A 440 -57.43 -30.99 -3.87
CA ILE A 440 -58.37 -30.88 -5.00
C ILE A 440 -58.85 -32.27 -5.44
N ARG A 441 -57.94 -33.24 -5.62
CA ARG A 441 -58.31 -34.62 -6.00
C ARG A 441 -59.19 -35.28 -4.95
N GLU A 442 -58.81 -35.20 -3.68
CA GLU A 442 -59.58 -35.79 -2.58
C GLU A 442 -61.01 -35.23 -2.49
N VAL A 443 -61.18 -33.91 -2.62
CA VAL A 443 -62.49 -33.25 -2.63
C VAL A 443 -63.34 -33.70 -3.84
N ARG A 444 -62.72 -33.84 -5.02
CA ARG A 444 -63.41 -34.33 -6.22
C ARG A 444 -63.82 -35.80 -6.07
N ASP A 445 -62.93 -36.65 -5.56
CA ASP A 445 -63.18 -38.07 -5.29
C ASP A 445 -64.26 -38.28 -4.21
N ALA A 446 -64.36 -37.35 -3.26
CA ALA A 446 -65.44 -37.30 -2.27
C ALA A 446 -66.81 -36.92 -2.87
N GLY A 447 -66.87 -36.49 -4.13
CA GLY A 447 -68.09 -36.26 -4.89
C GLY A 447 -68.32 -34.81 -5.34
N LEU A 448 -67.50 -33.85 -4.89
CA LEU A 448 -67.61 -32.44 -5.29
C LEU A 448 -66.88 -32.17 -6.62
N THR A 449 -67.34 -32.81 -7.69
CA THR A 449 -66.69 -32.76 -9.01
C THR A 449 -66.87 -31.44 -9.78
N ARG A 450 -67.79 -30.56 -9.35
CA ARG A 450 -68.11 -29.27 -9.99
C ARG A 450 -67.81 -28.06 -9.10
N ALA A 451 -67.06 -28.23 -8.02
CA ALA A 451 -66.64 -27.13 -7.16
C ALA A 451 -65.80 -26.10 -7.93
N SER A 452 -66.06 -24.82 -7.69
CA SER A 452 -65.28 -23.69 -8.19
C SER A 452 -63.96 -23.54 -7.42
N VAL A 453 -63.02 -22.72 -7.93
CA VAL A 453 -61.78 -22.40 -7.20
C VAL A 453 -62.09 -21.82 -5.82
N ASP A 454 -63.08 -20.92 -5.74
CA ASP A 454 -63.51 -20.29 -4.48
C ASP A 454 -64.03 -21.34 -3.48
N ASP A 455 -64.74 -22.37 -3.96
CA ASP A 455 -65.19 -23.47 -3.11
C ASP A 455 -64.02 -24.25 -2.49
N TYR A 456 -62.95 -24.54 -3.25
CA TYR A 456 -61.78 -25.22 -2.68
C TYR A 456 -61.06 -24.36 -1.65
N VAL A 457 -60.94 -23.05 -1.92
CA VAL A 457 -60.36 -22.10 -0.97
C VAL A 457 -61.18 -22.07 0.33
N ARG A 458 -62.50 -21.90 0.23
CA ARG A 458 -63.40 -21.89 1.39
C ARG A 458 -63.33 -23.22 2.16
N LEU A 459 -63.43 -24.36 1.48
CA LEU A 459 -63.31 -25.67 2.15
C LEU A 459 -61.97 -25.82 2.86
N ARG A 460 -60.87 -25.34 2.27
CA ARG A 460 -59.53 -25.38 2.85
C ARG A 460 -59.41 -24.48 4.08
N ASP A 461 -59.86 -23.23 3.97
CA ASP A 461 -59.83 -22.24 5.06
C ASP A 461 -60.66 -22.70 6.27
N HIS A 462 -61.80 -23.34 6.01
CA HIS A 462 -62.67 -23.89 7.05
C HIS A 462 -62.28 -25.31 7.49
N GLY A 463 -61.16 -25.89 7.01
CA GLY A 463 -60.68 -27.20 7.47
C GLY A 463 -61.55 -28.41 7.09
N VAL A 464 -62.43 -28.26 6.09
CA VAL A 464 -63.35 -29.31 5.66
C VAL A 464 -62.57 -30.39 4.88
N SER A 465 -62.47 -31.58 5.45
CA SER A 465 -61.75 -32.71 4.85
C SER A 465 -62.60 -33.52 3.87
N ALA A 466 -61.95 -34.25 2.95
CA ALA A 466 -62.63 -35.17 2.04
C ALA A 466 -63.43 -36.27 2.77
N GLY A 467 -62.94 -36.77 3.90
CA GLY A 467 -63.70 -37.70 4.73
C GLY A 467 -64.99 -37.10 5.30
N PHE A 468 -64.98 -35.81 5.65
CA PHE A 468 -66.18 -35.09 6.06
C PHE A 468 -67.17 -34.96 4.90
N ILE A 469 -66.68 -34.61 3.71
CA ILE A 469 -67.49 -34.50 2.49
C ILE A 469 -68.15 -35.85 2.15
N GLN A 470 -67.41 -36.96 2.25
CA GLN A 470 -67.96 -38.30 2.02
C GLN A 470 -69.07 -38.68 3.01
N ARG A 471 -68.95 -38.28 4.28
CA ARG A 471 -69.97 -38.53 5.31
C ARG A 471 -71.28 -37.80 5.00
N TYR A 472 -71.21 -36.63 4.40
CA TYR A 472 -72.37 -35.79 4.02
C TYR A 472 -72.54 -35.71 2.50
N LYS A 473 -72.43 -36.86 1.82
CA LYS A 473 -72.48 -36.94 0.36
C LYS A 473 -73.76 -36.29 -0.20
N GLY A 474 -73.58 -35.35 -1.14
CA GLY A 474 -74.68 -34.62 -1.78
C GLY A 474 -75.00 -33.25 -1.16
N ALA A 475 -74.41 -32.91 -0.01
CA ALA A 475 -74.50 -31.56 0.55
C ALA A 475 -73.75 -30.54 -0.31
N SER A 476 -74.26 -29.31 -0.36
CA SER A 476 -73.57 -28.16 -0.97
C SER A 476 -72.35 -27.73 -0.13
N VAL A 477 -71.42 -26.99 -0.73
CA VAL A 477 -70.24 -26.44 -0.04
C VAL A 477 -70.64 -25.59 1.18
N ASP A 478 -71.67 -24.76 1.04
CA ASP A 478 -72.20 -23.94 2.14
C ASP A 478 -72.81 -24.78 3.27
N GLU A 479 -73.44 -25.91 2.96
CA GLU A 479 -73.95 -26.85 3.97
C GLU A 479 -72.80 -27.57 4.67
N LEU A 480 -71.79 -28.02 3.92
CA LEU A 480 -70.62 -28.70 4.46
C LEU A 480 -69.84 -27.80 5.44
N ILE A 481 -69.60 -26.54 5.06
CA ILE A 481 -68.94 -25.56 5.93
C ILE A 481 -69.80 -25.30 7.18
N ARG A 482 -71.09 -25.01 7.02
CA ARG A 482 -72.00 -24.77 8.17
C ARG A 482 -72.07 -25.97 9.12
N LEU A 483 -72.09 -27.19 8.59
CA LEU A 483 -72.10 -28.41 9.40
C LEU A 483 -70.76 -28.64 10.11
N HIS A 484 -69.64 -28.36 9.44
CA HIS A 484 -68.31 -28.50 10.02
C HIS A 484 -68.11 -27.51 11.18
N GLU A 485 -68.50 -26.25 10.99
CA GLU A 485 -68.40 -25.20 12.02
C GLU A 485 -69.30 -25.47 13.24
N ARG A 486 -70.53 -25.95 13.02
CA ARG A 486 -71.44 -26.32 14.13
C ARG A 486 -70.93 -27.55 14.90
N GLY A 487 -70.41 -28.56 14.20
CA GLY A 487 -69.88 -29.77 14.84
C GLY A 487 -68.56 -29.54 15.59
N ALA A 488 -67.79 -28.52 15.21
CA ALA A 488 -66.62 -28.07 15.98
C ALA A 488 -67.00 -27.30 17.26
N GLY A 489 -68.16 -26.64 17.27
CA GLY A 489 -68.69 -25.93 18.44
C GLY A 489 -69.20 -26.82 19.57
N ASP A 490 -69.58 -28.07 19.29
CA ASP A 490 -70.04 -29.04 20.30
C ASP A 490 -68.89 -29.86 20.94
N MET A 491 -67.63 -29.63 20.55
CA MET A 491 -66.42 -30.28 21.10
C MET A 491 -65.46 -29.33 21.85
N MET A 492 -65.86 -28.06 22.06
CA MET A 492 -65.26 -27.17 23.07
C MET A 492 -66.22 -27.04 24.25
#